data_AF-E9GY69-F1
#
_entry.id   AF-E9GY69-F1
#
_cell.length_a   1.000
_cell.length_b   1.000
_cell.length_c   1.000
_cell.angle_alpha   90.00
_cell.angle_beta   90.00
_cell.angle_gamma   90.00
#
_symmetry.space_group_name_H-M   'P 1'
#
loop_
_entity.id
_entity.type
_entity.pdbx_description
1 polymer ?
#
loop_
_entity_poly.entity_id
_entity_poly.type
_entity_poly.pdbx_seq_one_letter_code
_entity_poly.pdbx_strand_id
1 'polypeptide(L)'
;MPKPSESRFLLYIDSSGQTSLENMTHQYRVDTDRAVQFISIDGRAITDTVLDGIFTREKDAENNAVKLTFVICDAVRCNGQDITKMNVFQHIAFVKEYVMEPRLEALKKQTKSIKNEIFNLDIVQCLDCNSADFLDTEFENGFKSPLCFLVFFTRNQKYVGGNL
;
A
#
# COMPACT_ATOMS: atom_id res chain seq x y z
N MET A 1 -3.38 13.57 -4.30
CA MET A 1 -3.42 12.10 -4.10
C MET A 1 -4.81 11.72 -3.58
N PRO A 2 -5.54 10.81 -4.26
CA PRO A 2 -6.83 10.32 -3.81
C PRO A 2 -6.60 9.42 -2.59
N LYS A 3 -7.31 9.70 -1.50
CA LYS A 3 -7.21 8.90 -0.28
C LYS A 3 -8.49 8.07 -0.11
N PRO A 4 -8.38 6.73 0.01
CA PRO A 4 -9.52 5.90 0.36
C PRO A 4 -10.15 6.37 1.69
N SER A 5 -11.47 6.28 1.77
CA SER A 5 -12.14 6.28 3.08
C SER A 5 -11.83 4.96 3.80
N GLU A 6 -11.93 4.97 5.13
CA GLU A 6 -11.73 3.87 6.10
C GLU A 6 -10.49 4.02 7.01
N SER A 7 -10.20 2.96 7.77
CA SER A 7 -9.25 2.97 8.88
C SER A 7 -7.80 2.94 8.40
N ARG A 8 -6.99 3.88 8.92
CA ARG A 8 -5.54 3.93 8.69
C ARG A 8 -4.82 2.90 9.56
N PHE A 9 -3.85 2.23 8.96
CA PHE A 9 -2.96 1.29 9.63
C PHE A 9 -1.52 1.46 9.16
N LEU A 10 -0.57 1.24 10.07
CA LEU A 10 0.79 0.88 9.72
C LEU A 10 0.88 -0.64 9.59
N LEU A 11 1.50 -1.12 8.51
CA LEU A 11 1.81 -2.52 8.29
C LEU A 11 3.32 -2.71 8.45
N TYR A 12 3.69 -3.55 9.42
CA TYR A 12 5.07 -3.90 9.71
C TYR A 12 5.36 -5.31 9.23
N ILE A 13 6.54 -5.50 8.65
CA ILE A 13 7.15 -6.80 8.40
C ILE A 13 8.47 -6.79 9.14
N ASP A 14 8.62 -7.67 10.12
CA ASP A 14 9.87 -7.74 10.90
C ASP A 14 10.97 -8.52 10.16
N SER A 15 12.14 -8.63 10.78
CA SER A 15 13.30 -9.36 10.24
C SER A 15 13.06 -10.85 10.03
N SER A 16 12.03 -11.43 10.67
CA SER A 16 11.62 -12.83 10.49
C SER A 16 10.58 -13.02 9.38
N GLY A 17 10.06 -11.91 8.81
CA GLY A 17 8.97 -11.92 7.85
C GLY A 17 7.58 -11.96 8.48
N GLN A 18 7.46 -11.77 9.80
CA GLN A 18 6.17 -11.73 10.46
C GLN A 18 5.48 -10.39 10.20
N THR A 19 4.25 -10.45 9.69
CA THR A 19 3.41 -9.27 9.46
C THR A 19 2.62 -8.89 10.71
N SER A 20 2.63 -7.61 11.06
CA SER A 20 1.74 -7.03 12.07
C SER A 20 1.12 -5.72 11.57
N LEU A 21 -0.03 -5.36 12.12
CA LEU A 21 -0.80 -4.19 11.77
C LEU A 21 -1.00 -3.35 13.03
N GLU A 22 -0.86 -2.05 12.93
CA GLU A 22 -1.09 -1.12 14.04
C GLU A 22 -2.01 0.01 13.57
N ASN A 23 -3.00 0.34 14.37
CA ASN A 23 -3.72 1.60 14.25
C ASN A 23 -3.55 2.41 15.54
N MET A 24 -4.23 3.55 15.65
CA MET A 24 -4.11 4.46 16.80
C MET A 24 -4.36 3.82 18.17
N THR A 25 -5.03 2.68 18.25
CA THR A 25 -5.49 2.09 19.52
C THR A 25 -5.16 0.61 19.70
N HIS A 26 -4.78 -0.09 18.64
CA HIS A 26 -4.61 -1.54 18.64
C HIS A 26 -3.45 -1.99 17.77
N GLN A 27 -2.85 -3.11 18.18
CA GLN A 27 -1.89 -3.86 17.39
C GLN A 27 -2.41 -5.27 17.14
N TYR A 28 -2.27 -5.75 15.90
CA TYR A 28 -2.73 -7.05 15.45
C TYR A 28 -1.55 -7.80 14.83
N ARG A 29 -1.42 -9.08 15.17
CA ARG A 29 -0.51 -10.00 14.48
C ARG A 29 -1.28 -10.72 13.39
N VAL A 30 -0.74 -10.74 12.17
CA VAL A 30 -1.34 -11.47 11.05
C VAL A 30 -0.84 -12.91 11.08
N ASP A 31 -1.75 -13.87 10.87
CA ASP A 31 -1.38 -15.27 10.71
C ASP A 31 -0.45 -15.45 9.50
N THR A 32 0.74 -16.01 9.72
CA THR A 32 1.79 -16.16 8.71
C THR A 32 1.31 -16.95 7.50
N ASP A 33 0.47 -17.97 7.71
CA ASP A 33 -0.05 -18.82 6.62
C ASP A 33 -1.05 -18.09 5.71
N ARG A 34 -1.57 -16.95 6.21
CA ARG A 34 -2.57 -16.11 5.53
C ARG A 34 -2.07 -14.69 5.26
N ALA A 35 -0.82 -14.39 5.59
CA ALA A 35 -0.24 -13.07 5.40
C ALA A 35 -0.03 -12.78 3.91
N VAL A 36 -0.19 -11.51 3.54
CA VAL A 36 0.20 -11.05 2.20
C VAL A 36 1.68 -11.27 2.00
N GLN A 37 2.03 -11.86 0.86
CA GLN A 37 3.40 -12.19 0.52
C GLN A 37 4.10 -11.00 -0.14
N PHE A 38 5.11 -10.45 0.53
CA PHE A 38 5.96 -9.37 0.02
C PHE A 38 7.26 -9.96 -0.50
N ILE A 39 7.56 -9.73 -1.78
CA ILE A 39 8.66 -10.39 -2.49
C ILE A 39 9.43 -9.35 -3.26
N SER A 40 10.76 -9.41 -3.18
CA SER A 40 11.67 -8.52 -3.89
C SER A 40 11.96 -9.01 -5.30
N ILE A 41 12.63 -8.17 -6.09
CA ILE A 41 12.99 -8.45 -7.49
C ILE A 41 13.83 -9.73 -7.69
N ASP A 42 14.63 -10.09 -6.69
CA ASP A 42 15.44 -11.31 -6.67
C ASP A 42 14.68 -12.56 -6.17
N GLY A 43 13.38 -12.42 -5.91
CA GLY A 43 12.48 -13.50 -5.48
C GLY A 43 12.55 -13.82 -3.98
N ARG A 44 13.27 -13.03 -3.18
CA ARG A 44 13.35 -13.20 -1.72
C ARG A 44 12.18 -12.53 -1.02
N ALA A 45 11.91 -12.96 0.22
CA ALA A 45 10.92 -12.29 1.05
C ALA A 45 11.43 -10.91 1.46
N ILE A 46 10.56 -9.90 1.39
CA ILE A 46 10.83 -8.57 1.93
C ILE A 46 10.64 -8.63 3.45
N THR A 47 11.60 -8.08 4.18
CA THR A 47 11.60 -7.99 5.65
C THR A 47 11.86 -6.54 6.09
N ASP A 48 11.91 -6.26 7.39
CA ASP A 48 12.28 -4.95 7.94
C ASP A 48 11.61 -3.77 7.22
N THR A 49 10.28 -3.84 7.08
CA THR A 49 9.47 -2.95 6.24
C THR A 49 8.33 -2.34 7.04
N VAL A 50 8.04 -1.06 6.78
CA VAL A 50 6.94 -0.31 7.38
C VAL A 50 6.20 0.47 6.30
N LEU A 51 4.96 0.06 6.03
CA LEU A 51 4.05 0.67 5.06
C LEU A 51 2.93 1.40 5.79
N ASP A 52 2.55 2.57 5.29
CA ASP A 52 1.43 3.35 5.79
C ASP A 52 0.27 3.26 4.80
N GLY A 53 -0.89 2.83 5.25
CA GLY A 53 -2.00 2.57 4.35
C GLY A 53 -3.36 2.58 5.01
N ILE A 54 -4.37 2.27 4.21
CA ILE A 54 -5.77 2.25 4.63
C ILE A 54 -6.34 0.89 4.26
N PHE A 55 -7.00 0.25 5.22
CA PHE A 55 -7.84 -0.91 4.92
C PHE A 55 -9.19 -0.44 4.42
N THR A 56 -9.53 -0.80 3.19
CA THR A 56 -10.81 -0.46 2.58
C THR A 56 -11.43 -1.65 1.87
N ARG A 57 -12.69 -1.49 1.48
CA ARG A 57 -13.48 -2.51 0.78
C ARG A 57 -13.58 -2.14 -0.68
N GLU A 58 -12.82 -2.81 -1.52
CA GLU A 58 -12.83 -2.57 -2.96
C GLU A 58 -13.77 -3.55 -3.66
N LYS A 59 -14.49 -3.06 -4.67
CA LYS A 59 -15.27 -3.93 -5.56
C LYS A 59 -14.32 -4.56 -6.56
N ASP A 60 -14.35 -5.88 -6.62
CA ASP A 60 -13.71 -6.63 -7.68
C ASP A 60 -14.44 -6.35 -9.01
N ALA A 61 -13.67 -5.86 -9.99
CA ALA A 61 -14.17 -5.45 -11.30
C ALA A 61 -14.81 -6.61 -12.09
N GLU A 62 -14.41 -7.86 -11.82
CA GLU A 62 -14.85 -9.01 -12.62
C GLU A 62 -16.13 -9.67 -12.10
N ASN A 63 -16.43 -9.55 -10.80
CA ASN A 63 -17.48 -10.36 -10.17
C ASN A 63 -18.33 -9.63 -9.12
N ASN A 64 -18.15 -8.30 -8.94
CA ASN A 64 -18.81 -7.49 -7.91
C ASN A 64 -18.58 -7.99 -6.47
N ALA A 65 -17.66 -8.91 -6.23
CA ALA A 65 -17.29 -9.33 -4.88
C ALA A 65 -16.53 -8.19 -4.19
N VAL A 66 -16.80 -8.00 -2.90
CA VAL A 66 -16.09 -7.01 -2.10
C VAL A 66 -14.88 -7.68 -1.46
N LYS A 67 -13.68 -7.17 -1.74
CA LYS A 67 -12.43 -7.65 -1.16
C LYS A 67 -11.90 -6.62 -0.17
N LEU A 68 -11.40 -7.10 0.97
CA LEU A 68 -10.65 -6.28 1.90
C LEU A 68 -9.27 -6.01 1.27
N THR A 69 -8.93 -4.74 1.04
CA THR A 69 -7.66 -4.32 0.43
C THR A 69 -6.93 -3.40 1.39
N PHE A 70 -5.63 -3.64 1.60
CA PHE A 70 -4.71 -2.66 2.16
C PHE A 70 -4.14 -1.79 1.04
N VAL A 71 -4.57 -0.53 1.00
CA VAL A 71 -4.11 0.44 0.00
C VAL A 71 -2.95 1.23 0.59
N ILE A 72 -1.75 1.01 0.05
CA ILE A 72 -0.53 1.68 0.48
C ILE A 72 -0.60 3.14 0.07
N CYS A 73 -0.44 4.03 1.05
CA CYS A 73 -0.50 5.48 0.89
C CYS A 73 0.88 6.14 1.08
N ASP A 74 1.79 5.49 1.80
CA ASP A 74 3.17 5.95 2.01
C ASP A 74 4.04 4.78 2.53
N ALA A 75 5.34 5.00 2.70
CA ALA A 75 6.24 4.04 3.31
C ALA A 75 7.41 4.71 4.05
N VAL A 76 7.81 4.10 5.18
CA VAL A 76 8.86 4.62 6.06
C VAL A 76 10.17 3.88 5.85
N ARG A 77 10.08 2.55 5.69
CA ARG A 77 11.23 1.65 5.53
C ARG A 77 10.83 0.50 4.63
N CYS A 78 11.77 0.02 3.81
CA CYS A 78 11.56 -1.19 2.99
C CYS A 78 12.86 -2.00 2.93
N ASN A 79 12.78 -3.29 3.27
CA ASN A 79 13.93 -4.21 3.26
C ASN A 79 15.16 -3.67 4.01
N GLY A 80 14.94 -3.10 5.19
CA GLY A 80 15.98 -2.49 6.02
C GLY A 80 16.43 -1.09 5.58
N GLN A 81 16.06 -0.64 4.38
CA GLN A 81 16.39 0.69 3.88
C GLN A 81 15.41 1.74 4.45
N ASP A 82 15.95 2.69 5.21
CA ASP A 82 15.22 3.90 5.60
C ASP A 82 15.00 4.80 4.37
N ILE A 83 13.74 5.06 4.05
CA ILE A 83 13.34 5.88 2.91
C ILE A 83 12.69 7.20 3.35
N THR A 84 12.61 7.51 4.65
CA THR A 84 11.93 8.72 5.19
C THR A 84 12.45 10.05 4.63
N LYS A 85 13.69 10.08 4.12
CA LYS A 85 14.31 11.27 3.52
C LYS A 85 13.77 11.61 2.13
N MET A 86 13.12 10.66 1.46
CA MET A 86 12.46 10.84 0.18
C MET A 86 11.16 11.65 0.34
N ASN A 87 10.67 12.24 -0.74
CA ASN A 87 9.34 12.85 -0.76
C ASN A 87 8.25 11.82 -1.12
N VAL A 88 6.98 12.17 -0.92
CA VAL A 88 5.84 11.27 -1.16
C VAL A 88 5.79 10.68 -2.59
N PHE A 89 6.20 11.46 -3.62
CA PHE A 89 6.23 10.95 -4.99
C PHE A 89 7.27 9.84 -5.14
N GLN A 90 8.44 10.05 -4.55
CA GLN A 90 9.53 9.08 -4.51
C GLN A 90 9.17 7.86 -3.67
N HIS A 91 8.47 8.03 -2.54
CA HIS A 91 7.97 6.90 -1.74
C HIS A 91 7.03 6.00 -2.54
N ILE A 92 6.02 6.61 -3.18
CA ILE A 92 5.06 5.85 -3.99
C ILE A 92 5.73 5.18 -5.18
N ALA A 93 6.65 5.86 -5.87
CA ALA A 93 7.42 5.26 -6.96
C ALA A 93 8.29 4.10 -6.47
N PHE A 94 8.97 4.27 -5.34
CA PHE A 94 9.80 3.24 -4.72
C PHE A 94 8.98 2.00 -4.36
N VAL A 95 7.83 2.16 -3.69
CA VAL A 95 6.99 1.02 -3.32
C VAL A 95 6.43 0.34 -4.58
N LYS A 96 6.07 1.09 -5.62
CA LYS A 96 5.66 0.49 -6.90
C LYS A 96 6.75 -0.40 -7.48
N GLU A 97 7.96 0.11 -7.62
CA GLU A 97 9.10 -0.59 -8.23
C GLU A 97 9.60 -1.77 -7.39
N TYR A 98 9.72 -1.60 -6.07
CA TYR A 98 10.40 -2.57 -5.20
C TYR A 98 9.46 -3.53 -4.47
N VAL A 99 8.16 -3.23 -4.41
CA VAL A 99 7.17 -4.06 -3.69
C VAL A 99 6.07 -4.55 -4.64
N MET A 100 5.43 -3.64 -5.37
CA MET A 100 4.24 -4.00 -6.17
C MET A 100 4.62 -4.75 -7.45
N GLU A 101 5.57 -4.24 -8.22
CA GLU A 101 5.98 -4.85 -9.50
C GLU A 101 6.52 -6.27 -9.32
N PRO A 102 7.47 -6.57 -8.41
CA PRO A 102 7.99 -7.93 -8.26
C PRO A 102 6.91 -8.91 -7.82
N ARG A 103 5.99 -8.46 -6.96
CA ARG A 103 4.83 -9.24 -6.53
C ARG A 103 3.91 -9.54 -7.72
N LEU A 104 3.52 -8.54 -8.51
CA LEU A 104 2.67 -8.74 -9.69
C LEU A 104 3.33 -9.68 -10.70
N GLU A 105 4.63 -9.56 -10.92
CA GLU A 105 5.39 -10.47 -11.79
C GLU A 105 5.42 -11.90 -11.25
N ALA A 106 5.59 -12.10 -9.94
CA ALA A 106 5.51 -13.43 -9.32
C ALA A 106 4.11 -14.07 -9.48
N LEU A 107 3.05 -13.26 -9.38
CA LEU A 107 1.67 -13.72 -9.62
C LEU A 107 1.43 -14.09 -11.08
N LYS A 108 1.89 -13.27 -12.04
CA LYS A 108 1.79 -13.57 -13.48
C LYS A 108 2.52 -14.86 -13.84
N LYS A 109 3.71 -15.08 -13.28
CA LYS A 109 4.51 -16.30 -13.47
C LYS A 109 3.99 -17.50 -12.67
N GLN A 110 2.92 -17.32 -11.88
CA GLN A 110 2.33 -18.33 -11.01
C GLN A 110 3.33 -18.97 -10.03
N THR A 111 4.44 -18.28 -9.72
CA THR A 111 5.40 -18.75 -8.72
C THR A 111 4.86 -18.55 -7.31
N LYS A 112 3.82 -17.74 -7.16
CA LYS A 112 3.08 -17.48 -5.92
C LYS A 112 1.58 -17.38 -6.19
N SER A 113 0.79 -17.57 -5.13
CA SER A 113 -0.67 -17.51 -5.19
C SER A 113 -1.22 -16.62 -4.08
N ILE A 114 -2.18 -15.76 -4.43
CA ILE A 114 -2.90 -14.91 -3.47
C ILE A 114 -4.11 -15.62 -2.81
N LYS A 115 -4.41 -16.88 -3.17
CA LYS A 115 -5.66 -17.54 -2.77
C LYS A 115 -5.89 -17.62 -1.25
N ASN A 116 -4.80 -17.66 -0.48
CA ASN A 116 -4.86 -17.81 0.98
C ASN A 116 -4.63 -16.49 1.73
N GLU A 117 -4.33 -15.41 1.02
CA GLU A 117 -4.05 -14.12 1.65
C GLU A 117 -5.33 -13.53 2.25
N ILE A 118 -5.21 -12.99 3.46
CA ILE A 118 -6.35 -12.49 4.24
C ILE A 118 -6.86 -11.13 3.76
N PHE A 119 -6.06 -10.40 2.99
CA PHE A 119 -6.44 -9.16 2.31
C PHE A 119 -5.64 -8.99 1.00
N ASN A 120 -6.18 -8.17 0.10
CA ASN A 120 -5.50 -7.72 -1.11
C ASN A 120 -4.52 -6.58 -0.82
N LEU A 121 -3.62 -6.31 -1.76
CA LEU A 121 -2.70 -5.19 -1.71
C LEU A 121 -2.89 -4.31 -2.94
N ASP A 122 -3.02 -3.00 -2.73
CA ASP A 122 -2.97 -1.99 -3.80
C ASP A 122 -2.14 -0.78 -3.33
N ILE A 123 -1.88 0.16 -4.23
CA ILE A 123 -1.14 1.38 -3.95
C ILE A 123 -1.81 2.60 -4.59
N VAL A 124 -1.85 3.70 -3.86
CA VAL A 124 -2.41 4.95 -4.38
C VAL A 124 -1.61 5.49 -5.57
N GLN A 125 -2.28 6.28 -6.40
CA GLN A 125 -1.61 7.11 -7.41
C GLN A 125 -1.31 8.49 -6.84
N CYS A 126 -0.05 8.90 -6.90
CA CYS A 126 0.36 10.26 -6.58
C CYS A 126 0.70 10.99 -7.89
N LEU A 127 -0.13 11.96 -8.28
CA LEU A 127 0.05 12.78 -9.48
C LEU A 127 0.31 14.24 -9.08
N ASP A 128 0.90 14.99 -9.99
CA ASP A 128 1.12 16.42 -9.82
C ASP A 128 -0.24 17.15 -9.80
N CYS A 129 -0.40 18.13 -8.91
CA CYS A 129 -1.67 18.83 -8.77
C CYS A 129 -2.06 19.64 -10.02
N ASN A 130 -1.10 19.96 -10.89
CA ASN A 130 -1.35 20.67 -12.14
C ASN A 130 -1.93 19.78 -13.24
N SER A 131 -1.99 18.46 -13.06
CA SER A 131 -2.56 17.58 -14.09
C SER A 131 -4.09 17.60 -14.14
N ALA A 132 -4.76 18.08 -13.08
CA ALA A 132 -6.23 18.13 -12.93
C ALA A 132 -6.99 16.79 -13.09
N ASP A 133 -6.28 15.68 -13.37
CA ASP A 133 -6.87 14.36 -13.66
C ASP A 133 -7.77 13.82 -12.54
N PHE A 134 -7.51 14.20 -11.28
CA PHE A 134 -8.30 13.74 -10.12
C PHE A 134 -9.68 14.40 -9.99
N LEU A 135 -9.95 15.45 -10.78
CA LEU A 135 -11.23 16.17 -10.78
C LEU A 135 -12.12 15.73 -11.95
N ASP A 136 -11.64 14.83 -12.80
CA ASP A 136 -12.43 14.28 -13.88
C ASP A 136 -13.46 13.27 -13.34
N THR A 137 -14.67 13.32 -13.88
CA THR A 137 -15.74 12.34 -13.61
C THR A 137 -15.31 10.93 -14.02
N GLU A 138 -14.44 10.81 -15.04
CA GLU A 138 -13.85 9.52 -15.42
C GLU A 138 -12.93 8.95 -14.32
N PHE A 139 -12.22 9.81 -13.60
CA PHE A 139 -11.37 9.39 -12.48
C PHE A 139 -12.20 8.83 -11.32
N GLU A 140 -13.28 9.51 -10.93
CA GLU A 140 -14.17 9.02 -9.84
C GLU A 140 -14.80 7.67 -10.19
N ASN A 141 -15.23 7.50 -11.45
CA ASN A 141 -15.79 6.23 -11.92
C ASN A 141 -14.75 5.10 -12.05
N GLY A 142 -13.48 5.44 -12.29
CA GLY A 142 -12.38 4.49 -12.40
C GLY A 142 -11.68 4.16 -11.07
N PHE A 143 -11.94 4.92 -10.01
CA PHE A 143 -11.27 4.73 -8.72
C PHE A 143 -11.88 3.53 -7.98
N LYS A 144 -11.05 2.51 -7.73
CA LYS A 144 -11.47 1.19 -7.22
C LYS A 144 -11.92 1.20 -5.75
N SER A 145 -11.42 2.19 -5.01
CA SER A 145 -11.68 2.39 -3.59
C SER A 145 -12.75 3.47 -3.39
N PRO A 146 -13.55 3.43 -2.31
CA PRO A 146 -14.45 4.55 -2.01
C PRO A 146 -13.66 5.83 -1.67
N LEU A 147 -13.70 6.83 -2.56
CA LEU A 147 -12.98 8.08 -2.42
C LEU A 147 -13.55 8.93 -1.28
N CYS A 148 -12.69 9.42 -0.38
CA CYS A 148 -13.11 10.31 0.71
C CYS A 148 -12.72 11.77 0.43
N PHE A 149 -11.44 11.99 0.14
CA PHE A 149 -10.88 13.32 -0.08
C PHE A 149 -9.57 13.23 -0.88
N LEU A 150 -9.18 14.37 -1.44
CA LEU A 150 -7.87 14.58 -2.02
C LEU A 150 -6.91 15.10 -0.96
N VAL A 151 -5.75 14.46 -0.84
CA VAL A 151 -4.65 14.92 0.02
C VAL A 151 -3.61 15.60 -0.84
N PHE A 152 -3.18 16.78 -0.38
CA PHE A 152 -2.15 17.60 -1.00
C PHE A 152 -0.91 17.60 -0.11
N PHE A 153 0.24 17.42 -0.76
CA PHE A 153 1.55 17.46 -0.12
C PHE A 153 2.40 18.49 -0.84
N THR A 154 3.31 19.15 -0.12
CA THR A 154 4.33 19.94 -0.80
C THR A 154 5.32 19.01 -1.50
N ARG A 155 5.86 19.40 -2.66
CA ARG A 155 6.73 18.54 -3.48
C ARG A 155 7.95 17.99 -2.72
N ASN A 156 8.43 18.72 -1.71
CA ASN A 156 9.59 18.35 -0.90
C ASN A 156 9.22 17.85 0.50
N GLN A 157 7.93 17.59 0.76
CA GLN A 157 7.48 17.03 2.02
C GLN A 157 8.05 15.63 2.20
N LYS A 158 8.82 15.46 3.27
CA LYS A 158 9.35 14.18 3.74
C LYS A 158 8.33 13.49 4.63
N TYR A 159 8.56 12.21 4.93
CA TYR A 159 7.76 11.53 5.94
C TYR A 159 7.93 12.23 7.29
N VAL A 160 6.81 12.53 7.95
CA VAL A 160 6.78 13.09 9.30
C VAL A 160 5.96 12.16 10.16
N GLY A 161 6.59 11.61 11.21
CA GLY A 161 5.88 10.83 12.22
C GLY A 161 4.82 11.71 12.89
N GLY A 162 3.66 11.13 13.21
CA GLY A 162 2.61 11.86 13.90
C GLY A 162 3.11 12.46 15.22
N ASN A 163 2.61 13.63 15.58
CA ASN A 163 2.71 14.10 16.96
C ASN A 163 1.80 13.22 17.81
N LEU A 164 2.37 12.58 18.83
CA LEU A 164 1.61 11.95 19.92
C LEU A 164 0.85 13.02 20.72
#